data_AF-A0A2N1RHT6-F1
#
_entry.id   AF-A0A2N1RHT6-F1
#
_cell.length_a   1.000
_cell.length_b   1.000
_cell.length_c   1.000
_cell.angle_alpha   90.00
_cell.angle_beta   90.00
_cell.angle_gamma   90.00
#
_symmetry.space_group_name_H-M   'P 1'
#
loop_
_entity.id
_entity.type
_entity.pdbx_description
1 polymer ?
#
loop_
_entity_poly.entity_id
_entity_poly.type
_entity_poly.pdbx_seq_one_letter_code
_entity_poly.pdbx_strand_id
1 'polypeptide(L)'
;MIPIPTVLEFNIKDRALKRIVWITALLMFAVVQGFSLAPPVQLELNTIIEPFSALTVNGTVGTATIVPGSPATINYTYQGNQLVKLTVSSANGFKLRHSDFATRPTWIINYTMTLDYGSGQTSVVNNQAVALLDTNGVYNLAKTMVITAAAGTYPAGSYTDTLTFTITAP
;
A
#
# COMPACT_ATOMS: atom_id res chain seq x y z
N MET A 1 -87.77 58.32 -52.26
CA MET A 1 -86.33 58.31 -51.92
C MET A 1 -86.16 57.37 -50.74
N ILE A 2 -85.48 56.25 -50.94
CA ILE A 2 -85.34 55.14 -49.98
C ILE A 2 -83.85 55.04 -49.59
N PRO A 3 -83.48 54.86 -48.31
CA PRO A 3 -82.08 54.83 -47.86
C PRO A 3 -81.48 53.41 -47.99
N ILE A 4 -80.16 53.33 -48.18
CA ILE A 4 -79.38 52.07 -48.16
C ILE A 4 -78.42 52.12 -46.95
N PRO A 5 -78.28 51.02 -46.18
CA PRO A 5 -77.63 51.05 -44.87
C PRO A 5 -76.11 50.86 -44.92
N THR A 6 -75.49 51.31 -43.83
CA THR A 6 -74.11 51.21 -43.38
C THR A 6 -73.62 49.76 -43.26
N VAL A 7 -72.43 49.49 -43.80
CA VAL A 7 -71.66 48.27 -43.51
C VAL A 7 -70.74 48.54 -42.31
N LEU A 8 -71.01 47.87 -41.19
CA LEU A 8 -70.14 47.75 -40.03
C LEU A 8 -69.28 46.50 -40.20
N GLU A 9 -68.04 46.64 -40.66
CA GLU A 9 -67.07 45.54 -40.69
C GLU A 9 -66.47 45.30 -39.31
N PHE A 10 -66.69 44.08 -38.81
CA PHE A 10 -66.31 43.60 -37.49
C PHE A 10 -64.82 43.21 -37.40
N ASN A 11 -63.98 44.06 -36.80
CA ASN A 11 -62.57 43.78 -36.49
C ASN A 11 -62.38 43.16 -35.08
N ILE A 12 -62.81 41.91 -34.91
CA ILE A 12 -62.73 41.18 -33.63
C ILE A 12 -61.74 39.99 -33.66
N LYS A 13 -61.50 39.37 -34.83
CA LYS A 13 -60.64 38.17 -34.94
C LYS A 13 -59.16 38.41 -34.64
N ASP A 14 -58.63 39.60 -34.91
CA ASP A 14 -57.18 39.86 -34.87
C ASP A 14 -56.63 40.09 -33.45
N ARG A 15 -57.47 40.52 -32.51
CA ARG A 15 -57.07 40.73 -31.10
C ARG A 15 -57.00 39.43 -30.29
N ALA A 16 -57.84 38.44 -30.59
CA ALA A 16 -57.84 37.16 -29.90
C ALA A 16 -56.61 36.32 -30.27
N LEU A 17 -56.26 36.29 -31.55
CA LEU A 17 -55.10 35.55 -32.04
C LEU A 17 -53.78 36.08 -31.47
N LYS A 18 -53.61 37.41 -31.41
CA LYS A 18 -52.43 38.05 -30.82
C LYS A 18 -52.26 37.71 -29.33
N ARG A 19 -53.36 37.66 -28.56
CA ARG A 19 -53.32 37.27 -27.13
C ARG A 19 -52.89 35.83 -26.94
N ILE A 20 -53.39 34.91 -27.76
CA ILE A 20 -53.02 33.49 -27.69
C ILE A 20 -51.52 33.33 -27.95
N VAL A 21 -50.99 33.94 -29.02
CA VAL A 21 -49.55 33.87 -29.35
C VAL A 21 -48.67 34.39 -28.21
N TRP A 22 -49.05 35.50 -27.58
CA TRP A 22 -48.31 36.06 -26.44
C TRP A 22 -48.32 35.14 -25.22
N ILE A 23 -49.47 34.51 -24.91
CA ILE A 23 -49.58 33.58 -23.79
C ILE A 23 -48.73 32.33 -24.04
N THR A 24 -48.73 31.81 -25.27
CA THR A 24 -47.93 30.62 -25.62
C THR A 24 -46.42 30.92 -25.57
N ALA A 25 -46.00 32.10 -26.04
CA ALA A 25 -44.61 32.52 -25.95
C ALA A 25 -44.15 32.68 -24.49
N LEU A 26 -45.00 33.25 -23.64
CA LEU A 26 -44.71 33.41 -22.21
C LEU A 26 -44.61 32.05 -21.49
N LEU A 27 -45.51 31.11 -21.84
CA LEU A 27 -45.52 29.77 -21.26
C LEU A 27 -44.26 28.98 -21.67
N MET A 28 -43.84 29.08 -22.93
CA MET A 28 -42.60 28.47 -23.39
C MET A 28 -41.38 29.08 -22.71
N PHE A 29 -41.36 30.39 -22.48
CA PHE A 29 -40.26 31.04 -21.76
C PHE A 29 -40.19 30.60 -20.29
N ALA A 30 -41.32 30.37 -19.63
CA ALA A 30 -41.37 29.90 -18.25
C ALA A 30 -40.88 28.44 -18.09
N VAL A 31 -41.15 27.57 -19.07
CA VAL A 31 -40.72 26.15 -19.01
C VAL A 31 -39.21 26.00 -19.19
N VAL A 32 -38.55 26.89 -19.94
CA VAL A 32 -37.09 26.83 -20.19
C VAL A 32 -36.28 27.25 -18.97
N GLN A 33 -36.84 28.03 -18.03
CA GLN A 33 -36.15 28.52 -16.83
C GLN A 33 -36.22 27.53 -15.64
N GLY A 34 -37.00 26.45 -15.74
CA GLY A 34 -37.39 25.61 -14.60
C GLY A 34 -36.52 24.39 -14.31
N PHE A 35 -35.50 24.09 -15.12
CA PHE A 35 -34.72 22.86 -14.98
C PHE A 35 -33.20 23.10 -15.06
N SER A 36 -32.63 23.87 -14.14
CA SER A 36 -31.20 23.70 -13.85
C SER A 36 -31.04 22.63 -12.77
N LEU A 37 -30.57 21.44 -13.16
CA LEU A 37 -30.04 20.49 -12.19
C LEU A 37 -28.88 21.17 -11.47
N ALA A 38 -28.87 21.13 -10.13
CA ALA A 38 -27.72 21.61 -9.37
C ALA A 38 -26.45 20.92 -9.91
N PRO A 39 -25.32 21.64 -10.05
CA PRO A 39 -24.07 21.05 -10.50
C PRO A 39 -23.76 19.80 -9.66
N PRO A 40 -23.30 18.70 -10.25
CA PRO A 40 -22.93 17.51 -9.50
C PRO A 40 -21.89 17.89 -8.44
N VAL A 41 -22.20 17.63 -7.17
CA VAL A 41 -21.22 17.75 -6.09
C VAL A 41 -20.34 16.50 -6.17
N GLN A 42 -19.08 16.68 -6.57
CA GLN A 42 -18.09 15.62 -6.44
C GLN A 42 -17.83 15.38 -4.95
N LEU A 43 -18.17 14.17 -4.49
CA LEU A 43 -17.72 13.67 -3.20
C LEU A 43 -16.30 13.12 -3.40
N GLU A 44 -15.29 13.93 -3.09
CA GLU A 44 -13.91 13.45 -3.01
C GLU A 44 -13.71 12.78 -1.66
N LEU A 45 -13.37 11.48 -1.69
CA LEU A 45 -13.00 10.75 -0.48
C LEU A 45 -11.56 11.14 -0.10
N ASN A 46 -11.40 12.21 0.67
CA ASN A 46 -10.09 12.62 1.19
C ASN A 46 -9.75 11.84 2.46
N THR A 47 -9.45 10.56 2.32
CA THR A 47 -8.98 9.74 3.45
C THR A 47 -7.46 9.74 3.48
N ILE A 48 -6.88 10.29 4.54
CA ILE A 48 -5.46 10.11 4.86
C ILE A 48 -5.30 8.66 5.34
N ILE A 49 -4.49 7.87 4.63
CA ILE A 49 -4.12 6.51 5.06
C ILE A 49 -2.83 6.64 5.85
N GLU A 50 -2.89 6.39 7.16
CA GLU A 50 -1.71 6.45 8.01
C GLU A 50 -0.66 5.38 7.59
N PRO A 51 0.64 5.72 7.64
CA PRO A 51 1.71 4.75 7.44
C PRO A 51 1.65 3.60 8.44
N PHE A 52 1.84 2.38 7.98
CA PHE A 52 2.10 1.23 8.85
C PHE A 52 3.14 0.28 8.25
N SER A 53 3.84 -0.42 9.13
CA SER A 53 4.90 -1.34 8.77
C SER A 53 5.11 -2.36 9.89
N ALA A 54 4.98 -3.65 9.57
CA ALA A 54 5.11 -4.75 10.50
C ALA A 54 5.95 -5.87 9.88
N LEU A 55 6.95 -6.37 10.62
CA LEU A 55 7.75 -7.54 10.28
C LEU A 55 7.57 -8.60 11.35
N THR A 56 7.28 -9.82 10.93
CA THR A 56 7.21 -10.99 11.78
C THR A 56 8.23 -12.01 11.29
N VAL A 57 9.10 -12.51 12.17
CA VAL A 57 10.14 -13.48 11.83
C VAL A 57 9.89 -14.76 12.61
N ASN A 58 9.82 -15.91 11.93
CA ASN A 58 9.51 -17.19 12.57
C ASN A 58 8.18 -17.17 13.37
N GLY A 59 7.17 -16.47 12.86
CA GLY A 59 5.86 -16.34 13.49
C GLY A 59 5.75 -15.32 14.64
N THR A 60 6.87 -14.87 15.25
CA THR A 60 6.88 -13.89 16.37
C THR A 60 8.26 -13.18 16.50
N VAL A 61 8.70 -12.85 17.74
CA VAL A 61 10.09 -12.66 18.16
C VAL A 61 10.49 -13.95 18.87
N GLY A 62 11.61 -14.56 18.50
CA GLY A 62 11.98 -15.85 19.08
C GLY A 62 13.35 -16.35 18.69
N THR A 63 13.63 -17.57 19.11
CA THR A 63 14.87 -18.29 18.78
C THR A 63 14.65 -19.17 17.56
N ALA A 64 15.70 -19.34 16.76
CA ALA A 64 15.75 -20.34 15.70
C ALA A 64 16.95 -21.25 15.97
N THR A 65 16.73 -22.55 15.88
CA THR A 65 17.80 -23.55 16.01
C THR A 65 18.36 -23.85 14.63
N ILE A 66 19.68 -23.76 14.50
CA ILE A 66 20.38 -24.12 13.28
C ILE A 66 21.39 -25.23 13.58
N VAL A 67 21.58 -26.14 12.64
CA VAL A 67 22.51 -27.26 12.75
C VAL A 67 23.72 -26.98 11.86
N PRO A 68 24.95 -26.97 12.38
CA PRO A 68 26.14 -26.78 11.55
C PRO A 68 26.19 -27.74 10.37
N GLY A 69 26.46 -27.21 9.17
CA GLY A 69 26.50 -27.97 7.92
C GLY A 69 25.15 -28.21 7.26
N SER A 70 24.02 -27.85 7.90
CA SER A 70 22.69 -27.95 7.30
C SER A 70 22.06 -26.57 7.17
N PRO A 71 21.56 -26.18 5.98
CA PRO A 71 20.76 -24.97 5.84
C PRO A 71 19.50 -25.05 6.72
N ALA A 72 19.20 -23.95 7.40
CA ALA A 72 17.97 -23.75 8.14
C ALA A 72 17.12 -22.70 7.43
N THR A 73 15.88 -23.06 7.11
CA THR A 73 14.91 -22.15 6.48
C THR A 73 14.00 -21.57 7.54
N ILE A 74 13.92 -20.24 7.59
CA ILE A 74 13.08 -19.50 8.54
C ILE A 74 12.11 -18.65 7.73
N ASN A 75 10.81 -18.78 8.02
CA ASN A 75 9.77 -17.99 7.37
C ASN A 75 9.71 -16.61 7.99
N TYR A 76 9.41 -15.58 7.20
CA TYR A 76 9.06 -14.27 7.71
C TYR A 76 7.96 -13.64 6.85
N THR A 77 7.23 -12.71 7.48
CA THR A 77 6.23 -11.90 6.80
C THR A 77 6.50 -10.43 7.02
N TYR A 78 6.35 -9.64 5.96
CA TYR A 78 6.34 -8.17 6.03
C TYR A 78 4.99 -7.65 5.52
N GLN A 79 4.39 -6.73 6.26
CA GLN A 79 3.15 -6.04 5.89
C GLN A 79 3.34 -4.53 6.07
N GLY A 80 3.10 -3.77 5.01
CA GLY A 80 3.15 -2.30 5.06
C GLY A 80 2.52 -1.64 3.83
N ASN A 81 2.30 -0.34 3.93
CA ASN A 81 1.74 0.51 2.87
C ASN A 81 2.73 1.56 2.34
N GLN A 82 4.03 1.40 2.61
CA GLN A 82 5.07 2.31 2.19
C GLN A 82 6.31 1.58 1.68
N LEU A 83 7.04 2.24 0.79
CA LEU A 83 8.41 1.86 0.48
C LEU A 83 9.20 1.81 1.78
N VAL A 84 9.97 0.74 1.98
CA VAL A 84 10.88 0.62 3.12
C VAL A 84 12.16 -0.10 2.72
N LYS A 85 13.18 0.05 3.57
CA LYS A 85 14.40 -0.76 3.55
C LYS A 85 14.41 -1.65 4.78
N LEU A 86 14.88 -2.88 4.58
CA LEU A 86 15.18 -3.83 5.65
C LEU A 86 16.69 -3.87 5.87
N THR A 87 17.09 -3.66 7.10
CA THR A 87 18.46 -3.86 7.57
C THR A 87 18.48 -5.07 8.51
N VAL A 88 19.43 -5.97 8.31
CA VAL A 88 19.68 -7.07 9.24
C VAL A 88 21.04 -6.85 9.87
N SER A 89 21.06 -6.83 11.20
CA SER A 89 22.26 -6.68 12.00
C SER A 89 22.49 -7.90 12.87
N SER A 90 23.74 -8.29 13.05
CA SER A 90 24.18 -9.37 13.94
C SER A 90 25.08 -8.77 15.02
N ALA A 91 24.80 -9.11 16.28
CA ALA A 91 25.61 -8.71 17.42
C ALA A 91 27.06 -9.23 17.32
N ASN A 92 27.27 -10.37 16.65
CA ASN A 92 28.56 -11.01 16.52
C ASN A 92 29.14 -10.99 15.09
N GLY A 93 28.50 -10.31 14.13
CA GLY A 93 28.95 -10.23 12.74
C GLY A 93 28.82 -11.55 11.97
N PHE A 94 27.65 -12.19 12.09
CA PHE A 94 27.30 -13.51 11.53
C PHE A 94 28.18 -14.65 12.04
N LYS A 95 28.34 -14.67 13.37
CA LYS A 95 29.13 -15.66 14.10
C LYS A 95 28.35 -16.14 15.32
N LEU A 96 28.10 -17.43 15.41
CA LEU A 96 27.64 -18.02 16.66
C LEU A 96 28.83 -18.09 17.62
N ARG A 97 28.68 -17.55 18.83
CA ARG A 97 29.71 -17.59 19.88
C ARG A 97 29.32 -18.56 20.97
N HIS A 98 30.27 -19.37 21.43
CA HIS A 98 30.05 -20.26 22.57
C HIS A 98 29.74 -19.48 23.85
N SER A 99 28.99 -20.06 24.79
CA SER A 99 28.75 -19.45 26.11
C SER A 99 30.04 -19.10 26.86
N ASP A 100 31.07 -19.91 26.69
CA ASP A 100 32.38 -19.75 27.35
C ASP A 100 33.37 -18.88 26.56
N PHE A 101 32.89 -18.13 25.56
CA PHE A 101 33.72 -17.34 24.64
C PHE A 101 34.73 -16.41 25.34
N ALA A 102 34.38 -15.85 26.51
CA ALA A 102 35.25 -15.00 27.31
C ALA A 102 36.57 -15.70 27.70
N THR A 103 36.53 -17.02 27.88
CA THR A 103 37.70 -17.83 28.23
C THR A 103 38.28 -18.57 27.03
N ARG A 104 37.48 -18.81 25.98
CA ARG A 104 37.86 -19.56 24.77
C ARG A 104 37.43 -18.81 23.50
N PRO A 105 38.17 -17.78 23.08
CA PRO A 105 37.74 -16.87 21.99
C PRO A 105 37.78 -17.51 20.59
N THR A 106 38.32 -18.71 20.46
CA THR A 106 38.36 -19.45 19.19
C THR A 106 37.12 -20.30 18.97
N TRP A 107 36.25 -20.44 19.98
CA TRP A 107 35.04 -21.25 19.90
C TRP A 107 33.91 -20.47 19.23
N ILE A 108 34.00 -20.41 17.90
CA ILE A 108 33.11 -19.66 17.00
C ILE A 108 32.65 -20.57 15.86
N ILE A 109 31.40 -20.40 15.44
CA ILE A 109 30.87 -20.97 14.20
C ILE A 109 30.45 -19.83 13.28
N ASN A 110 31.15 -19.65 12.16
CA ASN A 110 30.73 -18.68 11.14
C ASN A 110 29.46 -19.18 10.44
N TYR A 111 28.56 -18.26 10.07
CA TYR A 111 27.42 -18.60 9.23
C TYR A 111 27.18 -17.55 8.15
N THR A 112 26.49 -17.96 7.09
CA THR A 112 25.98 -17.06 6.06
C THR A 112 24.47 -17.00 6.13
N MET A 113 23.92 -15.88 5.67
CA MET A 113 22.48 -15.66 5.62
C MET A 113 22.08 -15.15 4.25
N THR A 114 20.96 -15.64 3.73
CA THR A 114 20.31 -15.12 2.52
C THR A 114 18.84 -14.83 2.80
N LEU A 115 18.28 -13.80 2.18
CA LEU A 115 16.91 -13.35 2.38
C LEU A 115 16.29 -12.95 1.04
N ASP A 116 15.01 -13.28 0.81
CA ASP A 116 14.28 -12.88 -0.40
C ASP A 116 13.56 -11.53 -0.20
N TYR A 117 14.23 -10.43 -0.55
CA TYR A 117 13.69 -9.07 -0.43
C TYR A 117 12.52 -8.74 -1.40
N GLY A 118 11.97 -9.74 -2.10
CA GLY A 118 10.88 -9.60 -3.07
C GLY A 118 11.31 -9.84 -4.53
N SER A 119 12.61 -9.97 -4.78
CA SER A 119 13.20 -10.21 -6.12
C SER A 119 14.00 -11.51 -6.22
N GLY A 120 13.89 -12.38 -5.22
CA GLY A 120 14.68 -13.59 -5.11
C GLY A 120 15.71 -13.52 -3.98
N GLN A 121 16.32 -14.68 -3.69
CA GLN A 121 17.23 -14.84 -2.57
C GLN A 121 18.54 -14.07 -2.80
N THR A 122 18.90 -13.21 -1.85
CA THR A 122 20.12 -12.40 -1.90
C THR A 122 20.92 -12.58 -0.60
N SER A 123 22.25 -12.57 -0.68
CA SER A 123 23.11 -12.60 0.50
C SER A 123 22.89 -11.37 1.37
N VAL A 124 22.70 -11.61 2.66
CA VAL A 124 22.58 -10.56 3.66
C VAL A 124 23.99 -10.11 4.06
N VAL A 125 24.21 -8.80 4.03
CA VAL A 125 25.43 -8.17 4.54
C VAL A 125 25.09 -7.47 5.85
N ASN A 126 25.92 -7.67 6.86
CA ASN A 126 25.68 -7.15 8.20
C ASN A 126 25.56 -5.62 8.19
N ASN A 127 24.47 -5.09 8.76
CA ASN A 127 24.17 -3.65 8.82
C ASN A 127 23.97 -2.97 7.46
N GLN A 128 23.73 -3.73 6.38
CA GLN A 128 23.39 -3.15 5.09
C GLN A 128 21.87 -3.03 4.93
N ALA A 129 21.40 -1.83 4.58
CA ALA A 129 20.02 -1.58 4.21
C ALA A 129 19.74 -2.02 2.77
N VAL A 130 18.67 -2.80 2.57
CA VAL A 130 18.22 -3.27 1.25
C VAL A 130 16.75 -2.95 1.08
N ALA A 131 16.34 -2.43 -0.07
CA ALA A 131 14.94 -2.11 -0.34
C ALA A 131 14.10 -3.39 -0.39
N LEU A 132 12.93 -3.37 0.27
CA LEU A 132 11.91 -4.38 0.04
C LEU A 132 11.19 -4.04 -1.27
N LEU A 133 11.25 -4.97 -2.22
CA LEU A 133 10.61 -4.83 -3.52
C LEU A 133 9.23 -5.47 -3.47
N ASP A 134 8.27 -4.80 -4.10
CA ASP A 134 6.91 -5.30 -4.24
C ASP A 134 6.45 -5.25 -5.69
N THR A 135 5.44 -6.07 -6.01
CA THR A 135 4.65 -5.99 -7.22
C THR A 135 3.29 -5.37 -6.85
N ASN A 136 3.06 -4.11 -7.25
CA ASN A 136 1.77 -3.38 -7.19
C ASN A 136 1.48 -2.45 -5.99
N GLY A 137 2.48 -2.08 -5.18
CA GLY A 137 2.35 -1.00 -4.20
C GLY A 137 1.68 -1.40 -2.87
N VAL A 138 1.55 -2.70 -2.60
CA VAL A 138 1.10 -3.26 -1.32
C VAL A 138 2.18 -4.21 -0.84
N TYR A 139 2.97 -3.79 0.15
CA TYR A 139 4.10 -4.57 0.64
C TYR A 139 3.62 -5.69 1.55
N ASN A 140 3.15 -6.77 0.95
CA ASN A 140 2.81 -8.01 1.64
C ASN A 140 3.74 -9.13 1.17
N LEU A 141 4.85 -9.31 1.88
CA LEU A 141 5.81 -10.35 1.60
C LEU A 141 5.59 -11.51 2.57
N ALA A 142 5.42 -12.72 2.05
CA ALA A 142 5.51 -13.96 2.82
C ALA A 142 6.62 -14.81 2.20
N LYS A 143 7.79 -14.77 2.82
CA LYS A 143 9.06 -15.20 2.21
C LYS A 143 9.92 -15.97 3.20
N THR A 144 11.05 -16.46 2.72
CA THR A 144 12.00 -17.24 3.52
C THR A 144 13.35 -16.54 3.59
N MET A 145 14.00 -16.73 4.73
CA MET A 145 15.43 -16.54 4.89
C MET A 145 16.09 -17.89 5.12
N VAL A 146 17.32 -18.04 4.66
CA VAL A 146 18.11 -19.26 4.85
C VAL A 146 19.39 -18.89 5.57
N ILE A 147 19.66 -19.60 6.65
CA ILE A 147 20.89 -19.49 7.43
C ILE A 147 21.68 -20.79 7.25
N THR A 148 22.97 -20.69 7.00
CA THR A 148 23.85 -21.85 6.85
C THR A 148 25.08 -21.65 7.71
N ALA A 149 25.15 -22.39 8.81
CA ALA A 149 26.33 -22.44 9.67
C ALA A 149 27.38 -23.38 9.08
N ALA A 150 28.66 -22.98 9.18
CA ALA A 150 29.77 -23.75 8.64
C ALA A 150 29.82 -25.16 9.24
N ALA A 151 29.95 -26.18 8.40
CA ALA A 151 30.19 -27.55 8.85
C ALA A 151 31.56 -27.65 9.56
N GLY A 152 31.67 -28.54 10.55
CA GLY A 152 32.91 -28.75 11.28
C GLY A 152 32.71 -29.54 12.56
N THR A 153 33.83 -29.79 13.26
CA THR A 153 33.81 -30.34 14.61
C THR A 153 33.96 -29.20 15.60
N TYR A 154 32.96 -29.01 16.44
CA TYR A 154 32.95 -27.96 17.44
C TYR A 154 32.85 -28.57 18.85
N PRO A 155 33.47 -27.96 19.86
CA PRO A 155 33.24 -28.30 21.25
C PRO A 155 31.74 -28.30 21.58
N ALA A 156 31.30 -29.29 22.35
CA ALA A 156 29.92 -29.39 22.78
C ALA A 156 29.54 -28.20 23.68
N GLY A 157 28.33 -27.68 23.48
CA GLY A 157 27.75 -26.60 24.28
C GLY A 157 26.90 -25.66 23.43
N SER A 158 26.50 -24.54 24.02
CA SER A 158 25.59 -23.58 23.40
C SER A 158 26.34 -22.51 22.65
N TYR A 159 26.01 -22.32 21.37
CA TYR A 159 26.49 -21.21 20.55
C TYR A 159 25.33 -20.32 20.17
N THR A 160 25.46 -19.01 20.40
CA THR A 160 24.38 -18.05 20.16
C THR A 160 24.85 -16.82 19.41
N ASP A 161 23.90 -16.20 18.72
CA ASP A 161 24.02 -14.87 18.13
C ASP A 161 22.63 -14.22 18.19
N THR A 162 22.59 -12.90 18.13
CA THR A 162 21.34 -12.13 18.11
C THR A 162 21.27 -11.34 16.82
N LEU A 163 20.24 -11.63 16.03
CA LEU A 163 19.89 -10.87 14.84
C LEU A 163 18.86 -9.81 15.20
N THR A 164 19.09 -8.57 14.77
CA THR A 164 18.12 -7.47 14.87
C THR A 164 17.74 -7.01 13.47
N PHE A 165 16.43 -7.01 13.21
CA PHE A 165 15.83 -6.58 11.97
C PHE A 165 15.30 -5.16 12.16
N THR A 166 15.71 -4.23 11.30
CA THR A 166 15.28 -2.83 11.35
C THR A 166 14.62 -2.48 10.03
N ILE A 167 13.42 -1.92 10.13
CA ILE A 167 12.69 -1.40 8.99
C ILE A 167 12.81 0.11 9.02
N THR A 168 13.15 0.72 7.89
CA THR A 168 13.30 2.17 7.77
C THR A 168 12.55 2.65 6.54
N ALA A 169 11.73 3.67 6.72
CA ALA A 169 11.17 4.41 5.59
C ALA A 169 12.30 5.07 4.76
N PRO A 170 12.12 5.29 3.46
CA PRO A 170 13.11 5.91 2.58
C PRO A 170 13.56 7.30 3.04
#